data_AF-A0A2V8LIU6-F1
#
_entry.id   AF-A0A2V8LIU6-F1
#
_cell.length_a   1.000
_cell.length_b   1.000
_cell.length_c   1.000
_cell.angle_alpha   90.00
_cell.angle_beta   90.00
_cell.angle_gamma   90.00
#
_symmetry.space_group_name_H-M   'P 1'
#
loop_
_entity.id
_entity.type
_entity.pdbx_description
1 polymer ?
#
loop_
_entity_poly.entity_id
_entity_poly.type
_entity_poly.pdbx_seq_one_letter_code
_entity_poly.pdbx_strand_id
1 'polypeptide(L)'
;MQQAEVDKLRAMAGCIVSYLDTDGMRHTVEVDADSLYEATALAVRTFRQHGCEPGRASKIDVEMRTSVTHTVTLGKVHDWLTGGAKTPKEAILKERLRGLLSMPSR
;
A
#
# COMPACT_ATOMS: atom_id res chain seq x y z
N MET A 1 14.44 -23.15 -22.60
CA MET A 1 14.05 -21.74 -22.85
C MET A 1 12.53 -21.55 -22.69
N GLN A 2 11.90 -22.01 -21.60
CA GLN A 2 10.42 -21.93 -21.44
C GLN A 2 9.98 -21.20 -20.15
N GLN A 3 10.91 -20.68 -19.35
CA GLN A 3 10.58 -20.03 -18.07
C GLN A 3 10.31 -18.52 -18.19
N ALA A 4 10.58 -17.91 -19.35
CA ALA A 4 10.42 -16.46 -19.57
C ALA A 4 9.01 -16.05 -20.04
N GLU A 5 8.11 -17.00 -20.32
CA GLU A 5 6.78 -16.72 -20.88
C GLU A 5 5.64 -16.77 -19.85
N VAL A 6 5.95 -17.10 -18.59
CA VAL A 6 4.99 -17.04 -17.47
C VAL A 6 4.94 -15.68 -16.76
N ASP A 7 5.75 -14.71 -17.21
CA ASP A 7 5.75 -13.30 -16.75
C ASP A 7 4.61 -12.46 -17.36
N LYS A 8 3.68 -13.07 -18.11
CA LYS A 8 2.47 -12.38 -18.58
C LYS A 8 1.49 -12.13 -17.43
N LEU A 9 1.61 -10.95 -16.82
CA LEU A 9 0.61 -10.28 -15.97
C LEU A 9 0.12 -11.08 -14.75
N ARG A 10 1.02 -11.45 -13.84
CA ARG A 10 0.59 -11.56 -12.44
C ARG A 10 0.57 -10.16 -11.88
N ALA A 11 -0.61 -9.69 -11.47
CA ALA A 11 -0.77 -8.41 -10.79
C ALA A 11 -0.16 -8.52 -9.39
N MET A 12 1.17 -8.59 -9.31
CA MET A 12 1.88 -8.65 -8.04
C MET A 12 1.61 -7.36 -7.27
N ALA A 13 1.27 -7.50 -6.00
CA ALA A 13 1.07 -6.37 -5.12
C ALA A 13 2.45 -5.91 -4.61
N GLY A 14 2.70 -4.61 -4.68
CA GLY A 14 3.88 -4.02 -4.05
C GLY A 14 3.76 -4.18 -2.53
N CYS A 15 4.64 -4.96 -1.92
CA CYS A 15 4.62 -5.25 -0.49
C CYS A 15 5.80 -4.55 0.18
N ILE A 16 5.53 -3.81 1.25
CA ILE A 16 6.57 -3.33 2.16
C ILE A 16 6.68 -4.31 3.31
N VAL A 17 7.85 -4.91 3.46
CA VAL A 17 8.16 -5.81 4.56
C VAL A 17 9.16 -5.14 5.47
N SER A 18 8.86 -5.09 6.77
CA SER A 18 9.79 -4.55 7.76
C SER A 18 9.88 -5.43 9.00
N TYR A 19 11.02 -5.39 9.67
CA TYR A 19 11.19 -6.04 10.97
C TYR A 19 12.10 -5.18 11.85
N LEU A 20 12.01 -5.39 13.17
CA LEU A 20 12.91 -4.80 14.16
C LEU A 20 13.98 -5.82 14.55
N ASP A 21 15.25 -5.43 14.41
CA ASP A 21 16.37 -6.23 14.89
C ASP A 21 16.52 -6.12 16.41
N THR A 22 17.37 -6.98 16.96
CA THR A 22 17.79 -7.05 18.36
C THR A 22 18.43 -5.76 18.87
N ASP A 23 19.08 -4.99 17.98
CA ASP A 23 19.63 -3.67 18.27
C ASP A 23 18.58 -2.54 18.20
N GLY A 24 17.31 -2.86 17.94
CA GLY A 24 16.21 -1.89 17.82
C GLY A 24 16.16 -1.16 16.47
N MET A 25 16.98 -1.56 15.49
CA MET A 25 16.98 -0.99 14.15
C MET A 25 15.86 -1.59 13.30
N ARG A 26 15.09 -0.74 12.60
CA ARG A 26 14.04 -1.20 11.67
C ARG A 26 14.63 -1.37 10.26
N HIS A 27 14.60 -2.59 9.76
CA HIS A 27 14.95 -2.90 8.38
C HIS A 27 13.67 -2.99 7.56
N THR A 28 13.66 -2.36 6.38
CA THR A 28 12.50 -2.30 5.50
C THR A 28 12.92 -2.55 4.06
N VAL A 29 12.11 -3.33 3.33
CA VAL A 29 12.34 -3.64 1.92
C VAL A 29 11.00 -3.65 1.18
N GLU A 30 11.02 -3.17 -0.07
CA GLU A 30 9.90 -3.27 -1.01
C GLU A 30 10.09 -4.50 -1.91
N VAL A 31 9.06 -5.35 -2.00
CA VAL A 31 9.06 -6.58 -2.81
C VAL A 31 7.72 -6.73 -3.51
N ASP A 32 7.72 -7.27 -4.72
CA ASP A 32 6.48 -7.62 -5.43
C ASP A 32 6.13 -9.09 -5.15
N ALA A 33 4.91 -9.36 -4.66
CA ALA A 33 4.47 -10.71 -4.31
C ALA A 33 2.95 -10.92 -4.50
N ASP A 34 2.56 -12.18 -4.65
CA ASP A 34 1.17 -12.65 -4.79
C ASP A 34 0.58 -13.08 -3.42
N SER A 35 1.43 -13.26 -2.40
CA SER A 35 0.99 -13.66 -1.06
C SER A 35 1.89 -13.12 0.07
N LEU A 36 1.35 -13.10 1.29
CA LEU A 36 2.07 -12.71 2.51
C LEU A 36 3.37 -13.52 2.71
N TYR A 37 3.30 -14.83 2.53
CA TYR A 37 4.45 -15.72 2.76
C TYR A 37 5.50 -15.58 1.66
N GLU A 38 5.08 -15.36 0.42
CA GLU A 38 5.99 -15.06 -0.69
C GLU A 38 6.71 -13.72 -0.47
N ALA A 39 5.97 -12.67 -0.11
CA ALA A 39 6.53 -11.36 0.24
C ALA A 39 7.58 -11.49 1.36
N THR A 40 7.25 -12.27 2.39
CA THR A 40 8.16 -12.50 3.53
C THR A 40 9.42 -13.24 3.08
N ALA A 41 9.30 -14.30 2.28
CA ALA A 41 10.45 -15.07 1.80
C ALA A 41 11.36 -14.23 0.90
N LEU A 42 10.79 -13.42 0.01
CA LEU A 42 11.53 -12.48 -0.83
C LEU A 42 12.25 -11.42 0.01
N ALA A 43 11.57 -10.86 1.01
CA ALA A 43 12.15 -9.89 1.91
C ALA A 43 13.30 -10.47 2.75
N VAL A 44 13.12 -11.66 3.35
CA VAL A 44 14.16 -12.36 4.12
C VAL A 44 15.37 -12.67 3.25
N ARG A 45 15.18 -13.06 1.99
CA ARG A 45 16.28 -13.25 1.03
C ARG A 45 17.08 -11.95 0.87
N THR A 46 16.41 -10.82 0.67
CA THR A 46 17.07 -9.52 0.50
C THR A 46 17.79 -9.10 1.77
N PHE A 47 17.15 -9.24 2.93
CA PHE A 47 17.77 -8.97 4.24
C PHE A 47 19.03 -9.81 4.48
N ARG A 48 19.01 -11.10 4.12
CA ARG A 48 20.18 -11.97 4.20
C ARG A 48 21.32 -11.52 3.28
N GLN A 49 21.01 -10.99 2.08
CA GLN A 49 22.04 -10.44 1.17
C GLN A 49 22.73 -9.20 1.75
N HIS A 50 22.05 -8.46 2.61
CA HIS A 50 22.59 -7.29 3.31
C HIS A 50 23.14 -7.59 4.71
N GLY A 51 23.19 -8.86 5.11
CA GLY A 51 23.72 -9.28 6.41
C GLY A 51 22.81 -8.95 7.61
N CYS A 52 21.56 -8.57 7.36
CA CYS A 52 20.57 -8.26 8.39
C CYS A 52 19.46 -9.32 8.40
N GLU A 53 19.80 -10.61 8.48
CA GLU A 53 18.78 -11.66 8.48
C GLU A 53 17.96 -11.64 9.79
N PRO A 54 16.62 -11.59 9.73
CA PRO A 54 15.80 -11.65 10.93
C PRO A 54 15.93 -13.02 11.62
N GLY A 55 15.93 -13.03 12.96
CA GLY A 55 15.92 -14.25 13.75
C GLY A 55 14.62 -15.05 13.61
N ARG A 56 14.65 -16.35 13.93
CA ARG A 56 13.49 -17.26 13.78
C ARG A 56 12.22 -16.83 14.52
N ALA A 57 12.36 -16.09 15.60
CA ALA A 57 11.24 -15.60 16.41
C ALA A 57 10.95 -14.10 16.20
N SER A 58 11.62 -13.45 15.24
CA SER A 58 11.43 -12.03 14.96
C SER A 58 10.04 -11.77 14.39
N LYS A 59 9.40 -10.69 14.84
CA LYS A 59 8.14 -10.21 14.29
C LYS A 59 8.41 -9.48 12.97
N ILE A 60 7.72 -9.90 11.92
CA ILE A 60 7.81 -9.30 10.59
C ILE A 60 6.47 -8.62 10.30
N ASP A 61 6.53 -7.31 10.06
CA ASP A 61 5.41 -6.49 9.62
C ASP A 61 5.37 -6.51 8.08
N VAL A 62 4.22 -6.87 7.50
CA VAL A 62 4.02 -6.90 6.04
C VAL A 62 2.85 -6.00 5.69
N GLU A 63 3.11 -4.95 4.93
CA GLU A 63 2.11 -4.06 4.33
C GLU A 63 1.97 -4.40 2.84
N MET A 64 0.81 -4.92 2.44
CA MET A 64 0.52 -5.24 1.04
C MET A 64 -0.19 -4.04 0.39
N ARG A 65 0.49 -3.31 -0.50
CA ARG A 65 -0.14 -2.29 -1.33
C ARG A 65 -0.86 -3.00 -2.45
N THR A 66 -2.19 -3.05 -2.37
CA THR A 66 -3.00 -3.59 -3.44
C THR A 66 -2.77 -2.75 -4.70
N SER A 67 -2.60 -3.41 -5.85
CA SER A 67 -2.40 -2.79 -7.16
C SER A 67 -3.64 -2.03 -7.68
N VAL A 68 -4.65 -1.82 -6.83
CA VAL A 68 -5.90 -1.15 -7.18
C VAL A 68 -5.69 0.35 -7.21
N THR A 69 -5.33 0.86 -8.39
CA THR A 69 -5.25 2.29 -8.64
C THR A 69 -6.63 2.83 -8.99
N HIS A 70 -7.28 3.53 -8.05
CA HIS A 70 -8.51 4.25 -8.33
C HIS A 70 -8.21 5.59 -8.98
N THR A 71 -8.47 5.72 -10.28
CA THR A 71 -8.35 7.00 -10.98
C THR A 71 -9.68 7.75 -10.87
N VAL A 72 -9.66 8.92 -10.25
CA VAL A 72 -10.81 9.83 -10.16
C VAL A 72 -10.42 11.22 -10.63
N THR A 73 -11.25 11.82 -11.48
CA THR A 73 -11.08 13.20 -11.93
C THR A 73 -11.60 14.16 -10.86
N LEU A 74 -10.95 15.32 -10.68
CA LEU A 74 -11.42 16.34 -9.75
C LEU A 74 -12.87 16.78 -10.02
N GLY A 75 -13.30 16.81 -11.28
CA GLY A 75 -14.70 17.06 -11.65
C GLY A 75 -15.68 16.06 -11.03
N LYS A 76 -15.37 14.75 -11.07
CA LYS A 76 -16.19 13.71 -10.42
C LYS A 76 -16.23 13.86 -8.91
N VAL A 77 -15.14 14.33 -8.30
CA VAL A 77 -15.11 14.65 -6.87
C VAL A 77 -16.02 15.84 -6.57
N HIS A 78 -15.99 16.87 -7.42
CA HIS A 78 -16.87 18.04 -7.27
C HIS A 78 -18.35 17.66 -7.44
N ASP A 79 -18.69 16.88 -8.47
CA ASP A 79 -20.05 16.38 -8.71
C ASP A 79 -20.55 15.50 -7.55
N TRP A 80 -19.67 14.65 -7.01
CA TRP A 80 -20.02 13.86 -5.83
C TRP A 80 -20.23 14.74 -4.61
N LEU A 81 -19.36 15.72 -4.40
CA LEU A 81 -19.48 16.67 -3.30
C LEU A 81 -20.77 17.48 -3.41
N THR A 82 -21.17 17.97 -4.58
CA THR A 82 -22.38 18.78 -4.78
C THR A 82 -23.66 17.94 -4.88
N GLY A 83 -23.55 16.67 -5.25
CA GLY A 83 -24.67 15.74 -5.36
C GLY A 83 -25.32 15.35 -4.02
N GLY A 84 -26.54 14.80 -4.10
CA GLY A 84 -27.33 14.37 -2.94
C GLY A 84 -26.60 13.36 -2.06
N ALA A 85 -26.74 13.50 -0.74
CA ALA A 85 -26.22 12.55 0.24
C ALA A 85 -27.24 11.44 0.49
N LYS A 86 -26.79 10.19 0.60
CA LYS A 86 -27.66 9.04 0.89
C LYS A 86 -27.93 8.89 2.39
N THR A 87 -27.09 9.51 3.23
CA THR A 87 -27.21 9.47 4.69
C THR A 87 -26.91 10.83 5.33
N PRO A 88 -27.45 11.13 6.52
CA PRO A 88 -27.12 12.37 7.24
C PRO A 88 -25.62 12.51 7.54
N LYS A 89 -24.93 11.39 7.82
CA LYS A 89 -23.48 11.36 8.05
C LYS A 89 -22.70 11.75 6.80
N GLU A 90 -23.15 11.28 5.62
CA GLU A 90 -22.56 11.67 4.34
C GLU A 90 -22.80 13.15 4.04
N ALA A 91 -23.96 13.70 4.38
CA ALA A 91 -24.26 15.13 4.18
C ALA A 91 -23.29 16.03 4.96
N ILE A 92 -23.07 15.73 6.24
CA ILE A 92 -22.12 16.48 7.09
C ILE A 92 -20.68 16.33 6.56
N LEU A 93 -20.30 15.13 6.11
CA LEU A 93 -18.98 14.87 5.53
C LEU A 93 -18.76 15.69 4.26
N LYS A 94 -19.73 15.68 3.32
CA LYS A 94 -19.64 16.45 2.08
C LYS A 94 -19.56 17.95 2.36
N GLU A 95 -20.33 18.46 3.31
CA GLU A 95 -20.29 19.88 3.68
C GLU A 95 -18.92 20.30 4.22
N ARG A 96 -18.34 19.53 5.14
CA ARG A 96 -16.98 19.78 5.64
C ARG A 96 -15.94 19.76 4.51
N LEU A 97 -16.02 18.78 3.61
CA LEU A 97 -15.05 18.64 2.52
C LEU A 97 -15.18 19.77 1.48
N ARG A 98 -16.39 20.26 1.19
CA ARG A 98 -16.60 21.45 0.36
C ARG A 98 -15.92 22.68 0.96
N GLY A 99 -16.06 22.88 2.28
CA GLY A 99 -15.41 23.99 2.99
C GLY A 99 -13.88 23.96 2.89
N LEU A 100 -13.27 22.76 2.99
CA LEU A 100 -11.81 22.60 2.87
C LEU A 100 -11.29 22.87 1.45
N LEU A 101 -12.04 22.48 0.43
CA LEU A 101 -11.65 22.67 -0.97
C LEU A 101 -11.99 24.06 -1.53
N SER A 102 -12.89 24.80 -0.87
CA SER A 102 -13.26 26.17 -1.23
C SER A 102 -12.30 27.22 -0.67
N MET A 103 -11.35 26.86 0.21
CA MET A 103 -10.34 27.81 0.67
C MET A 103 -9.22 27.93 -0.36
N PRO A 104 -8.98 29.11 -0.96
CA PRO A 104 -7.78 29.32 -1.74
C PRO A 104 -6.58 29.19 -0.80
N SER A 105 -5.72 28.21 -1.08
CA SER A 105 -4.34 28.15 -0.60
C SER A 105 -3.71 29.51 -0.90
N ARG A 106 -3.43 30.28 0.15
CA ARG A 106 -2.79 31.60 0.06
C ARG A 106 -1.28 31.43 -0.03
#